data_AF-A0AA90NVE8-F1
#
_entry.id   AF-A0AA90NVE8-F1
#
_cell.length_a   1.000
_cell.length_b   1.000
_cell.length_c   1.000
_cell.angle_alpha   90.00
_cell.angle_beta   90.00
_cell.angle_gamma   90.00
#
_symmetry.space_group_name_H-M   'P 1'
#
loop_
_entity.id
_entity.type
_entity.pdbx_description
1 polymer ?
#
loop_
_entity_poly.entity_id
_entity_poly.type
_entity_poly.pdbx_seq_one_letter_code
_entity_poly.pdbx_strand_id
1 'polypeptide(L)'
;MKQQRSIQKKELVFRILDEMKKSGEKVNADNVAKRAQMGKQTILPYYNEWRFFDDPKQQQESELPDDLIRSLRSLITQWKNDVSKKLEERQSTAEQEAEQLKKRIEQLTIEKDNTNNLLSQAQKANDQLTQELKDSNQQALQTNLQLQKSQIEASKQKTENINLKKESEEASCKYTVMLESQEVKLDQQYKVQIDHWMKAIDEERLQKQAINKTLESLKQDLLICEKEKIRFKNQMEHKTQAYKEASIELDDLRSALKSRDPSLIILSKLELLLEAEQGEILNETKTLLTLRHSYAQCVNDLKAKEALAKELQDCLNRESAKEKSLQQAKLELEKSKGYSLALEKVLQTTQGKEP
;
A
#
# COMPACT_ATOMS: atom_id res chain seq x y z
N MET A 1 -2.55 119.51 121.78
CA MET A 1 -1.90 120.82 121.47
C MET A 1 -0.89 121.33 122.51
N LYS A 2 -1.03 121.09 123.84
CA LYS A 2 -0.05 121.57 124.84
C LYS A 2 1.35 120.90 124.75
N GLN A 3 1.43 119.60 124.44
CA GLN A 3 2.72 118.88 124.28
C GLN A 3 3.54 119.32 123.07
N GLN A 4 2.89 119.61 121.92
CA GLN A 4 3.60 120.14 120.75
C GLN A 4 4.25 121.50 121.04
N ARG A 5 3.60 122.34 121.84
CA ARG A 5 4.18 123.63 122.28
C ARG A 5 5.34 123.44 123.28
N SER A 6 5.39 122.37 124.08
CA SER A 6 6.52 122.15 124.99
C SER A 6 7.74 121.57 124.28
N ILE A 7 7.54 120.70 123.29
CA ILE A 7 8.63 120.14 122.48
C ILE A 7 9.30 121.24 121.65
N GLN A 8 8.51 122.09 120.99
CA GLN A 8 9.04 123.24 120.24
C GLN A 8 9.82 124.21 121.13
N LYS A 9 9.41 124.40 122.40
CA LYS A 9 10.15 125.21 123.37
C LYS A 9 11.47 124.55 123.78
N LYS A 10 11.47 123.25 124.07
CA LYS A 10 12.71 122.50 124.42
C LYS A 10 13.70 122.52 123.26
N GLU A 11 13.24 122.27 122.03
CA GLU A 11 14.08 122.31 120.84
C GLU A 11 14.67 123.70 120.57
N LEU A 12 13.89 124.76 120.78
CA LEU A 12 14.41 126.13 120.66
C LEU A 12 15.50 126.41 121.70
N VAL A 13 15.28 126.00 122.96
CA VAL A 13 16.27 126.18 124.03
C VAL A 13 17.55 125.39 123.73
N PHE A 14 17.45 124.14 123.30
CA PHE A 14 18.62 123.33 122.94
C PHE A 14 19.35 123.89 121.71
N ARG A 15 18.64 124.39 120.70
CA ARG A 15 19.27 125.07 119.56
C ARG A 15 20.04 126.31 119.99
N ILE A 16 19.45 127.14 120.86
CA ILE A 16 20.13 128.33 121.38
C ILE A 16 21.35 127.93 122.23
N LEU A 17 21.26 126.87 123.04
CA LEU A 17 22.38 126.36 123.83
C LEU A 17 23.53 125.87 122.93
N ASP A 18 23.20 125.14 121.86
CA ASP A 18 24.17 124.67 120.88
C ASP A 18 24.78 125.83 120.07
N GLU A 19 23.99 126.83 119.68
CA GLU A 19 24.49 128.05 119.00
C GLU A 19 25.40 128.87 119.92
N MET A 20 25.02 129.03 121.20
CA MET A 20 25.85 129.70 122.20
C MET A 20 27.16 128.95 122.43
N LYS A 21 27.13 127.61 122.48
CA LYS A 21 28.34 126.79 122.58
C LYS A 21 29.21 126.91 121.33
N LYS A 22 28.63 126.83 120.14
CA LYS A 22 29.37 126.95 118.87
C LYS A 22 29.98 128.33 118.66
N SER A 23 29.32 129.39 119.15
CA SER A 23 29.86 130.75 119.14
C SER A 23 30.88 131.02 120.25
N GLY A 24 31.12 130.06 121.16
CA GLY A 24 32.08 130.19 122.25
C GLY A 24 31.64 131.16 123.35
N GLU A 25 30.39 131.63 123.33
CA GLU A 25 29.86 132.48 124.39
C GLU A 25 29.67 131.68 125.68
N LYS A 26 30.02 132.31 126.82
CA LYS A 26 29.86 131.69 128.14
C LYS A 26 28.38 131.44 128.42
N VAL A 27 27.99 130.17 128.37
CA VAL A 27 26.61 129.72 128.51
C VAL A 27 26.18 129.83 129.97
N ASN A 28 25.40 130.87 130.29
CA ASN A 28 24.75 131.06 131.58
C ASN A 28 23.24 131.17 131.38
N ALA A 29 22.43 130.58 132.26
CA ALA A 29 20.98 130.51 132.12
C ALA A 29 20.29 131.88 131.90
N ASP A 30 20.84 132.97 132.44
CA ASP A 30 20.35 134.33 132.18
C ASP A 30 20.53 134.79 130.74
N ASN A 31 21.63 134.42 130.10
CA ASN A 31 21.91 134.78 128.71
C ASN A 31 21.03 133.97 127.75
N VAL A 32 20.81 132.68 128.06
CA VAL A 32 19.90 131.81 127.32
C VAL A 32 18.45 132.32 127.43
N ALA A 33 18.04 132.81 128.61
CA ALA A 33 16.74 133.45 128.85
C ALA A 33 16.52 134.70 128.00
N LYS A 34 17.52 135.58 127.92
CA LYS A 34 17.45 136.78 127.06
C LYS A 34 17.36 136.42 125.57
N ARG A 35 18.21 135.52 125.06
CA ARG A 35 18.19 135.13 123.64
C ARG A 35 16.91 134.39 123.24
N ALA A 36 16.38 133.53 124.11
CA ALA A 36 15.13 132.83 123.85
C ALA A 36 13.88 133.71 124.07
N GLN A 37 14.03 134.93 124.60
CA GLN A 37 12.93 135.80 125.07
C GLN A 37 11.95 135.07 125.99
N MET A 38 12.48 134.21 126.87
CA MET A 38 11.70 133.42 127.84
C MET A 38 12.20 133.67 129.26
N GLY A 39 11.33 133.55 130.24
CA GLY A 39 11.71 133.68 131.65
C GLY A 39 12.75 132.61 132.06
N LYS A 40 13.77 133.00 132.82
CA LYS A 40 14.86 132.11 133.28
C LYS A 40 14.36 130.80 133.92
N GLN A 41 13.32 130.90 134.75
CA GLN A 41 12.67 129.76 135.43
C GLN A 41 12.15 128.71 134.43
N THR A 42 11.75 129.13 133.22
CA THR A 42 11.22 128.23 132.18
C THR A 42 12.32 127.49 131.43
N ILE A 43 13.56 128.01 131.40
CA ILE A 43 14.69 127.44 130.65
C ILE A 43 15.54 126.51 131.53
N LEU A 44 15.62 126.79 132.82
CA LEU A 44 16.55 126.15 133.75
C LEU A 44 16.54 124.60 133.72
N PRO A 45 15.38 123.90 133.64
CA PRO A 45 15.36 122.44 133.56
C PRO A 45 16.05 121.89 132.31
N TYR A 46 15.82 122.54 131.17
CA TYR A 46 16.38 122.15 129.86
C TYR A 46 17.89 122.42 129.77
N TYR A 47 18.35 123.51 130.39
CA TYR A 47 19.78 123.80 130.51
C TYR A 47 20.52 122.73 131.32
N ASN A 48 19.93 122.27 132.43
CA ASN A 48 20.54 121.24 133.26
C ASN A 48 20.63 119.91 132.51
N GLU A 49 19.56 119.47 131.84
CA GLU A 49 19.59 118.26 131.02
C GLU A 49 20.72 118.30 129.99
N TRP A 50 20.86 119.40 129.25
CA TRP A 50 21.91 119.54 128.25
C TRP A 50 23.32 119.51 128.85
N ARG A 51 23.53 120.14 130.02
CA ARG A 51 24.83 120.12 130.70
C ARG A 51 25.28 118.70 131.13
N PHE A 52 24.34 117.83 131.51
CA PHE A 52 24.67 116.48 132.00
C PHE A 52 24.93 115.45 130.88
N PHE A 53 24.70 115.79 129.61
CA PHE A 53 25.00 114.90 128.49
C PHE A 53 26.47 114.94 128.03
N ASP A 54 27.24 115.95 128.42
CA ASP A 54 28.56 116.23 127.82
C ASP A 54 29.78 115.82 128.67
N ASP A 55 29.61 115.12 129.82
CA ASP A 55 30.76 114.67 130.63
C ASP A 55 30.60 113.23 131.19
N PRO A 56 30.89 112.18 130.38
CA PRO A 56 30.70 110.78 130.75
C PRO A 56 31.93 110.12 131.40
N LYS A 57 32.87 110.89 131.96
CA LYS A 57 34.14 110.35 132.49
C LYS A 57 34.13 109.93 133.98
N GLN A 58 32.97 109.71 134.58
CA GLN A 58 32.89 109.07 135.90
C GLN A 58 31.82 108.00 135.95
N GLN A 59 32.15 106.78 135.54
CA GLN A 59 31.59 105.56 136.13
C GLN A 59 32.53 104.37 135.90
N GLN A 60 32.78 103.65 136.98
CA GLN A 60 33.90 102.74 137.26
C GLN A 60 33.95 101.50 136.35
N GLU A 61 35.17 101.11 135.98
CA GLU A 61 35.53 99.74 135.62
C GLU A 61 35.50 98.86 136.88
N SER A 62 34.80 97.73 136.79
CA SER A 62 35.05 96.56 137.64
C SER A 62 35.32 95.37 136.73
N GLU A 63 36.51 94.80 136.87
CA GLU A 63 36.94 93.58 136.20
C GLU A 63 36.01 92.41 136.56
N LEU A 64 35.63 91.60 135.57
CA LEU A 64 34.68 90.49 135.73
C LEU A 64 35.34 89.24 136.35
N PRO A 65 34.60 88.45 137.17
CA PRO A 65 35.15 87.28 137.88
C PRO A 65 35.53 86.12 136.95
N ASP A 66 36.63 85.42 137.28
CA ASP A 66 37.18 84.27 136.54
C ASP A 66 36.20 83.10 136.31
N ASP A 67 35.21 82.92 137.20
CA ASP A 67 34.19 81.89 137.05
C ASP A 67 33.29 82.10 135.83
N LEU A 68 33.06 83.36 135.43
CA LEU A 68 32.31 83.69 134.22
C LEU A 68 33.12 83.37 132.96
N ILE A 69 34.44 83.55 133.00
CA ILE A 69 35.34 83.22 131.89
C ILE A 69 35.37 81.71 131.65
N ARG A 70 35.39 80.89 132.71
CA ARG A 70 35.30 79.42 132.59
C ARG A 70 33.97 78.97 132.01
N SER A 71 32.85 79.53 132.46
CA SER A 71 31.53 79.17 131.93
C SER A 71 31.42 79.52 130.44
N LEU A 72 31.92 80.69 130.03
CA LEU A 72 31.97 81.11 128.64
C LEU A 72 32.86 80.20 127.78
N ARG A 73 34.06 79.80 128.24
CA ARG A 73 34.90 78.84 127.50
C ARG A 73 34.24 77.47 127.33
N SER A 74 33.55 76.99 128.37
CA SER A 74 32.79 75.72 128.31
C SER A 74 31.66 75.80 127.27
N LEU A 75 30.87 76.87 127.32
CA LEU A 75 29.79 77.11 126.36
C LEU A 75 30.29 77.26 124.92
N ILE A 76 31.39 77.98 124.70
CA ILE A 76 32.02 78.10 123.38
C ILE A 76 32.49 76.74 122.85
N THR A 77 33.04 75.89 123.72
CA THR A 77 33.50 74.55 123.33
C THR A 77 32.32 73.63 122.99
N GLN A 78 31.24 73.67 123.77
CA GLN A 78 30.00 72.98 123.46
C GLN A 78 29.42 73.45 122.11
N TRP A 79 29.31 74.76 121.91
CA TRP A 79 28.85 75.32 120.63
C TRP A 79 29.70 74.90 119.44
N LYS A 80 31.04 74.91 119.58
CA LYS A 80 31.94 74.47 118.51
C LYS A 80 31.69 73.00 118.16
N ASN A 81 31.52 72.14 119.16
CA ASN A 81 31.22 70.73 118.95
C ASN A 81 29.84 70.52 118.30
N ASP A 82 28.83 71.28 118.72
CA ASP A 82 27.49 71.21 118.15
C ASP A 82 27.46 71.70 116.69
N VAL A 83 28.23 72.74 116.36
CA VAL A 83 28.38 73.23 114.99
C VAL A 83 29.13 72.21 114.13
N SER A 84 30.22 71.63 114.62
CA SER A 84 30.94 70.57 113.90
C SER A 84 30.06 69.36 113.63
N LYS A 85 29.29 68.89 114.63
CA LYS A 85 28.35 67.78 114.44
C LYS A 85 27.27 68.10 113.40
N LYS A 86 26.68 69.30 113.45
CA LYS A 86 25.70 69.73 112.44
C LYS A 86 26.30 69.86 111.04
N LEU A 87 27.59 70.22 110.94
CA LEU A 87 28.29 70.28 109.66
C LEU A 87 28.54 68.86 109.11
N GLU A 88 29.01 67.94 109.95
CA GLU A 88 29.20 66.53 109.60
C GLU A 88 27.87 65.87 109.19
N GLU A 89 26.78 66.11 109.92
CA GLU A 89 25.45 65.62 109.58
C GLU A 89 24.98 66.16 108.21
N ARG A 90 25.13 67.47 107.96
CA ARG A 90 24.76 68.07 106.68
C ARG A 90 25.61 67.56 105.52
N GLN A 91 26.90 67.39 105.74
CA GLN A 91 27.82 66.86 104.74
C GLN A 91 27.46 65.41 104.42
N SER A 92 27.19 64.59 105.44
CA SER A 92 26.72 63.21 105.27
C SER A 92 25.40 63.13 104.50
N THR A 93 24.43 64.01 104.79
CA THR A 93 23.18 64.07 104.01
C THR A 93 23.40 64.50 102.56
N ALA A 94 24.26 65.50 102.32
CA ALA A 94 24.56 65.96 100.96
C ALA A 94 25.32 64.91 100.15
N GLU A 95 26.22 64.16 100.77
CA GLU A 95 26.92 63.03 100.15
C GLU A 95 25.95 61.89 99.82
N GLN A 96 25.01 61.57 100.71
CA GLN A 96 23.96 60.58 100.43
C GLN A 96 23.04 61.01 99.29
N GLU A 97 22.62 62.28 99.25
CA GLU A 97 21.83 62.83 98.14
C GLU A 97 22.60 62.81 96.81
N ALA A 98 23.88 63.18 96.83
CA ALA A 98 24.74 63.12 95.65
C ALA A 98 24.90 61.69 95.12
N GLU A 99 25.05 60.71 96.02
CA GLU A 99 25.14 59.29 95.66
C GLU A 99 23.83 58.77 95.06
N GLN A 100 22.68 59.16 95.63
CA GLN A 100 21.36 58.81 95.10
C GLN A 100 21.12 59.42 93.71
N LEU A 101 21.50 60.69 93.50
CA LEU A 101 21.39 61.36 92.21
C LEU A 101 22.30 60.71 91.15
N LYS A 102 23.53 60.33 91.51
CA LYS A 102 24.43 59.57 90.61
C LYS A 102 23.80 58.25 90.18
N LYS A 103 23.30 57.46 91.14
CA LYS A 103 22.59 56.19 90.84
C LYS A 103 21.38 56.42 89.94
N ARG A 104 20.63 57.51 90.14
CA ARG A 104 19.47 57.82 89.30
C ARG A 104 19.87 58.22 87.88
N ILE A 105 20.96 58.97 87.72
CA ILE A 105 21.50 59.33 86.40
C ILE A 105 21.99 58.08 85.66
N GLU A 106 22.69 57.18 86.34
CA GLU A 106 23.13 55.90 85.75
C GLU A 106 21.93 55.06 85.28
N GLN A 107 20.90 54.92 86.12
CA GLN A 107 19.66 54.23 85.75
C GLN A 107 19.00 54.83 84.51
N LEU A 108 18.83 56.16 84.48
CA LEU A 108 18.21 56.85 83.34
C LEU A 108 19.05 56.73 82.06
N THR A 109 20.38 56.66 82.19
CA THR A 109 21.27 56.46 81.04
C THR A 109 21.08 55.05 80.48
N ILE A 110 21.02 54.03 81.35
CA ILE A 110 20.74 52.65 80.94
C ILE A 110 19.35 52.54 80.29
N GLU A 111 18.33 53.17 80.87
CA GLU A 111 16.97 53.19 80.29
C GLU A 111 16.95 53.86 78.90
N LYS A 112 17.65 54.99 78.75
CA LYS A 112 17.80 55.68 77.46
C LYS A 112 18.51 54.81 76.42
N ASP A 113 19.59 54.14 76.80
CA ASP A 113 20.33 53.28 75.87
C ASP A 113 19.50 52.06 75.47
N ASN A 114 18.77 51.47 76.41
CA ASN A 114 17.85 50.36 76.12
C ASN A 114 16.71 50.77 75.18
N THR A 115 16.10 51.94 75.39
CA THR A 115 15.03 52.45 74.51
C THR A 115 15.54 52.77 73.11
N ASN A 116 16.74 53.35 72.98
CA ASN A 116 17.38 53.56 71.68
C ASN A 116 17.68 52.24 70.95
N ASN A 117 18.14 51.23 71.68
CA ASN A 117 18.37 49.89 71.11
C ASN A 117 17.08 49.24 70.62
N LEU A 118 15.99 49.32 71.40
CA LEU A 118 14.68 48.82 71.00
C LEU A 118 14.11 49.56 69.80
N LEU A 119 14.28 50.88 69.74
CA LEU A 119 13.86 51.68 68.58
C LEU A 119 14.61 51.26 67.31
N SER A 120 15.93 51.08 67.41
CA SER A 120 16.77 50.62 66.29
C SER A 120 16.36 49.23 65.80
N GLN A 121 16.04 48.31 66.72
CA GLN A 121 15.53 46.98 66.38
C GLN A 121 14.15 47.05 65.72
N ALA A 122 13.24 47.89 66.22
CA ALA A 122 11.91 48.07 65.64
C ALA A 122 11.97 48.68 64.23
N GLN A 123 12.87 49.64 63.99
CA GLN A 123 13.10 50.20 62.67
C GLN A 123 13.61 49.14 61.69
N LYS A 124 14.62 48.35 62.08
CA LYS A 124 15.13 47.25 61.27
C LYS A 124 14.07 46.20 60.94
N ALA A 125 13.24 45.83 61.93
CA ALA A 125 12.15 44.87 61.72
C ALA A 125 11.08 45.43 60.77
N ASN A 126 10.75 46.72 60.87
CA ASN A 126 9.81 47.37 59.97
C ASN A 126 10.35 47.43 58.53
N ASP A 127 11.62 47.76 58.36
CA ASP A 127 12.27 47.76 57.04
C ASP A 127 12.27 46.36 56.41
N GLN A 128 12.56 45.31 57.21
CA GLN A 128 12.49 43.92 56.77
C GLN A 128 11.06 43.51 56.36
N LEU A 129 10.05 43.78 57.18
CA LEU A 129 8.66 43.48 56.87
C LEU A 129 8.17 44.23 55.63
N THR A 130 8.58 45.49 55.47
CA THR A 130 8.24 46.28 54.29
C THR A 130 8.85 45.70 53.01
N GLN A 131 10.07 45.16 53.12
CA GLN A 131 10.73 44.49 52.01
C GLN A 131 10.08 43.15 51.68
N GLU A 132 9.81 42.31 52.68
CA GLU A 132 9.11 41.02 52.50
C GLU A 132 7.73 41.21 51.87
N LEU A 133 6.99 42.26 52.25
CA LEU A 133 5.68 42.57 51.69
C LEU A 133 5.78 43.02 50.22
N LYS A 134 6.83 43.76 49.84
CA LYS A 134 7.09 44.11 48.44
C LYS A 134 7.42 42.88 47.61
N ASP A 135 8.30 42.02 48.12
CA ASP A 135 8.76 40.82 47.43
C ASP A 135 7.59 39.82 47.24
N SER A 136 6.77 39.65 48.28
CA SER A 136 5.55 38.82 48.23
C SER A 136 4.54 39.34 47.20
N ASN A 137 4.29 40.66 47.16
CA ASN A 137 3.41 41.26 46.16
C ASN A 137 3.92 41.05 44.73
N GLN A 138 5.23 41.17 44.49
CA GLN A 138 5.81 40.91 43.17
C GLN A 138 5.66 39.45 42.76
N GLN A 139 5.90 38.50 43.66
CA GLN A 139 5.70 37.07 43.40
C GLN A 139 4.24 36.73 43.11
N ALA A 140 3.30 37.32 43.86
CA ALA A 140 1.87 37.15 43.61
C ALA A 140 1.44 37.68 42.23
N LEU A 141 1.99 38.83 41.81
CA LEU A 141 1.73 39.39 40.48
C LEU A 141 2.27 38.50 39.36
N GLN A 142 3.51 38.00 39.49
CA GLN A 142 4.14 37.13 38.50
C GLN A 142 3.40 35.78 38.37
N THR A 143 3.03 35.16 39.49
CA THR A 143 2.28 33.90 39.47
C THR A 143 0.89 34.07 38.84
N ASN A 144 0.21 35.18 39.10
CA ASN A 144 -1.08 35.48 38.48
C ASN A 144 -0.94 35.69 36.95
N LEU A 145 0.06 36.44 36.50
CA LEU A 145 0.37 36.59 35.07
C LEU A 145 0.68 35.25 34.39
N GLN A 146 1.41 34.36 35.08
CA GLN A 146 1.76 33.05 34.55
C GLN A 146 0.55 32.12 34.46
N LEU A 147 -0.37 32.17 35.43
CA LEU A 147 -1.65 31.47 35.41
C LEU A 147 -2.57 31.98 34.28
N GLN A 148 -2.63 33.28 34.03
CA GLN A 148 -3.41 33.82 32.91
C GLN A 148 -2.85 33.34 31.57
N LYS A 149 -1.53 33.33 31.39
CA LYS A 149 -0.90 32.81 30.17
C LYS A 149 -1.21 31.33 29.95
N SER A 150 -1.08 30.51 30.99
CA SER A 150 -1.37 29.08 30.88
C SER A 150 -2.85 28.78 30.61
N GLN A 151 -3.78 29.56 31.19
CA GLN A 151 -5.21 29.46 30.85
C GLN A 151 -5.49 29.80 29.38
N ILE A 152 -4.86 30.85 28.85
CA ILE A 152 -5.01 31.23 27.44
C ILE A 152 -4.47 30.12 26.54
N GLU A 153 -3.28 29.58 26.83
CA GLU A 153 -2.69 28.48 26.07
C GLU A 153 -3.56 27.21 26.13
N ALA A 154 -4.07 26.84 27.30
CA ALA A 154 -4.99 25.71 27.45
C ALA A 154 -6.29 25.92 26.65
N SER A 155 -6.81 27.14 26.61
CA SER A 155 -8.00 27.48 25.81
C SER A 155 -7.75 27.37 24.30
N LYS A 156 -6.57 27.78 23.84
CA LYS A 156 -6.11 27.63 22.45
C LYS A 156 -5.93 26.17 22.08
N GLN A 157 -5.26 25.38 22.91
CA GLN A 157 -5.08 23.94 22.67
C GLN A 157 -6.42 23.18 22.65
N LYS A 158 -7.39 23.59 23.48
CA LYS A 158 -8.74 23.00 23.47
C LYS A 158 -9.47 23.32 22.17
N THR A 159 -9.39 24.56 21.68
CA THR A 159 -10.01 24.96 20.40
C THR A 159 -9.34 24.29 19.21
N GLU A 160 -8.02 24.21 19.20
CA GLU A 160 -7.24 23.50 18.18
C GLU A 160 -7.59 22.00 18.14
N ASN A 161 -7.68 21.32 19.30
CA ASN A 161 -8.11 19.92 19.37
C ASN A 161 -9.54 19.71 18.86
N ILE A 162 -10.46 20.64 19.13
CA ILE A 162 -11.84 20.57 18.62
C ILE A 162 -11.85 20.68 17.09
N ASN A 163 -11.05 21.59 16.53
CA ASN A 163 -10.94 21.75 15.08
C ASN A 163 -10.32 20.51 14.43
N LEU A 164 -9.23 19.97 14.97
CA LEU A 164 -8.60 18.74 14.48
C LEU A 164 -9.56 17.53 14.53
N LYS A 165 -10.37 17.41 15.58
CA LYS A 165 -11.41 16.37 15.64
C LYS A 165 -12.46 16.52 14.55
N LYS A 166 -12.95 17.74 14.30
CA LYS A 166 -13.91 18.00 13.22
C LYS A 166 -13.31 17.69 11.85
N GLU A 167 -12.08 18.13 11.58
CA GLU A 167 -11.40 17.83 10.33
C GLU A 167 -11.19 16.31 10.14
N SER A 168 -10.86 15.59 11.21
CA SER A 168 -10.75 14.13 11.20
C SER A 168 -12.10 13.44 10.95
N GLU A 169 -13.19 13.93 11.54
CA GLU A 169 -14.54 13.39 11.35
C GLU A 169 -15.03 13.65 9.91
N GLU A 170 -14.80 14.85 9.37
CA GLU A 170 -15.12 15.19 7.98
C GLU A 170 -14.28 14.37 6.98
N ALA A 171 -12.99 14.19 7.24
CA ALA A 171 -12.11 13.37 6.42
C ALA A 171 -12.56 11.90 6.45
N SER A 172 -12.88 11.37 7.63
CA SER A 172 -13.42 10.01 7.80
C SER A 172 -14.71 9.83 7.02
N CYS A 173 -15.67 10.74 7.16
CA CYS A 173 -16.94 10.69 6.42
C CYS A 173 -16.74 10.72 4.90
N LYS A 174 -15.87 11.61 4.38
CA LYS A 174 -15.51 11.65 2.95
C LYS A 174 -14.87 10.34 2.49
N TYR A 175 -14.00 9.75 3.30
CA TYR A 175 -13.35 8.47 2.99
C TYR A 175 -14.35 7.33 2.92
N THR A 176 -15.31 7.26 3.86
CA THR A 176 -16.38 6.25 3.85
C THR A 176 -17.25 6.37 2.61
N VAL A 177 -17.69 7.58 2.27
CA VAL A 177 -18.50 7.83 1.05
C VAL A 177 -17.70 7.48 -0.22
N MET A 178 -16.40 7.78 -0.25
CA MET A 178 -15.53 7.40 -1.36
C MET A 178 -15.41 5.87 -1.49
N LEU A 179 -15.20 5.16 -0.37
CA LEU A 179 -15.13 3.70 -0.34
C LEU A 179 -16.44 3.07 -0.80
N GLU A 180 -17.59 3.48 -0.26
CA GLU A 180 -18.91 3.02 -0.69
C GLU A 180 -19.11 3.25 -2.20
N SER A 181 -18.70 4.39 -2.73
CA SER A 181 -18.79 4.67 -4.16
C SER A 181 -17.87 3.77 -5.02
N GLN A 182 -16.71 3.38 -4.50
CA GLN A 182 -15.80 2.45 -5.17
C GLN A 182 -16.33 1.02 -5.11
N GLU A 183 -16.90 0.60 -3.98
CA GLU A 183 -17.55 -0.71 -3.82
C GLU A 183 -18.69 -0.86 -4.83
N VAL A 184 -19.57 0.15 -4.95
CA VAL A 184 -20.67 0.14 -5.93
C VAL A 184 -20.15 0.05 -7.37
N LYS A 185 -19.06 0.76 -7.71
CA LYS A 185 -18.45 0.67 -9.05
C LYS A 185 -17.86 -0.69 -9.33
N LEU A 186 -17.17 -1.29 -8.35
CA LEU A 186 -16.60 -2.63 -8.48
C LEU A 186 -17.70 -3.68 -8.63
N ASP A 187 -18.76 -3.60 -7.82
CA ASP A 187 -19.92 -4.49 -7.93
C ASP A 187 -20.59 -4.41 -9.31
N GLN A 188 -20.74 -3.20 -9.87
CA GLN A 188 -21.26 -3.03 -11.22
C GLN A 188 -20.34 -3.65 -12.27
N GLN A 189 -19.02 -3.45 -12.16
CA GLN A 189 -18.05 -4.07 -13.07
C GLN A 189 -18.09 -5.60 -12.99
N TYR A 190 -18.15 -6.16 -11.78
CA TYR A 190 -18.25 -7.61 -11.59
C TYR A 190 -19.56 -8.16 -12.15
N LYS A 191 -20.70 -7.49 -11.96
CA LYS A 191 -21.97 -7.88 -12.59
C LYS A 191 -21.86 -7.93 -14.11
N VAL A 192 -21.30 -6.90 -14.73
CA VAL A 192 -21.10 -6.86 -16.19
C VAL A 192 -20.19 -7.99 -16.66
N GLN A 193 -19.11 -8.28 -15.94
CA GLN A 193 -18.22 -9.40 -16.27
C GLN A 193 -18.93 -10.76 -16.13
N ILE A 194 -19.68 -10.97 -15.05
CA ILE A 194 -20.45 -12.19 -14.83
C ILE A 194 -21.47 -12.37 -15.95
N ASP A 195 -22.22 -11.34 -16.30
CA ASP A 195 -23.21 -11.38 -17.38
C ASP A 195 -22.56 -11.69 -18.74
N HIS A 196 -21.36 -11.15 -19.00
CA HIS A 196 -20.60 -11.46 -20.21
C HIS A 196 -20.20 -12.93 -20.26
N TRP A 197 -19.65 -13.47 -19.17
CA TRP A 197 -19.26 -14.88 -19.09
C TRP A 197 -20.45 -15.82 -19.18
N MET A 198 -21.58 -15.47 -18.57
CA MET A 198 -22.83 -16.23 -18.69
C MET A 198 -23.31 -16.30 -20.14
N LYS A 199 -23.29 -15.17 -20.87
CA LYS A 199 -23.64 -15.15 -22.30
C LYS A 199 -22.67 -15.99 -23.14
N ALA A 200 -21.37 -15.89 -22.90
CA ALA A 200 -20.37 -16.69 -23.61
C ALA A 200 -20.60 -18.20 -23.38
N ILE A 201 -20.89 -18.61 -22.15
CA ILE A 201 -21.21 -20.00 -21.81
C ILE A 201 -22.50 -20.46 -22.51
N ASP A 202 -23.53 -19.61 -22.56
CA ASP A 202 -24.78 -19.94 -23.23
C ASP A 202 -24.59 -20.03 -24.76
N GLU A 203 -23.78 -19.16 -25.37
CA GLU A 203 -23.39 -19.25 -26.78
C GLU A 203 -22.63 -20.55 -27.07
N GLU A 204 -21.65 -20.92 -26.25
CA GLU A 204 -20.94 -22.20 -26.38
C GLU A 204 -21.88 -23.40 -26.22
N ARG A 205 -22.83 -23.34 -25.27
CA ARG A 205 -23.85 -24.39 -25.09
C ARG A 205 -24.73 -24.52 -26.32
N LEU A 206 -25.18 -23.41 -26.89
CA LEU A 206 -25.99 -23.39 -28.12
C LEU A 206 -25.20 -23.93 -29.31
N GLN A 207 -23.93 -23.52 -29.47
CA GLN A 207 -23.05 -24.04 -30.51
C GLN A 207 -22.83 -25.54 -30.36
N LYS A 208 -22.57 -26.03 -29.14
CA LYS A 208 -22.41 -27.46 -28.85
C LYS A 208 -23.68 -28.25 -29.16
N GLN A 209 -24.85 -27.72 -28.81
CA GLN A 209 -26.13 -28.34 -29.18
C GLN A 209 -26.34 -28.37 -30.69
N ALA A 210 -26.02 -27.29 -31.40
CA ALA A 210 -26.09 -27.25 -32.86
C ALA A 210 -25.16 -28.29 -33.50
N ILE A 211 -23.90 -28.37 -33.04
CA ILE A 211 -22.93 -29.38 -33.49
C ILE A 211 -23.47 -30.78 -33.23
N ASN A 212 -23.98 -31.07 -32.02
CA ASN A 212 -24.54 -32.39 -31.71
C ASN A 212 -25.70 -32.76 -32.63
N LYS A 213 -26.62 -31.83 -32.91
CA LYS A 213 -27.72 -32.05 -33.88
C LYS A 213 -27.19 -32.33 -35.28
N THR A 214 -26.20 -31.58 -35.76
CA THR A 214 -25.59 -31.84 -37.07
C THR A 214 -24.87 -33.20 -37.13
N LEU A 215 -24.22 -33.60 -36.04
CA LEU A 215 -23.53 -34.88 -35.92
C LEU A 215 -24.53 -36.04 -35.91
N GLU A 216 -25.66 -35.89 -35.21
CA GLU A 216 -26.77 -36.85 -35.25
C GLU A 216 -27.36 -36.99 -36.65
N SER A 217 -27.60 -35.88 -37.37
CA SER A 217 -28.04 -35.90 -38.77
C SER A 217 -27.03 -36.62 -39.66
N LEU A 218 -25.74 -36.28 -39.57
CA LEU A 218 -24.68 -36.92 -40.36
C LEU A 218 -24.56 -38.43 -40.08
N LYS A 219 -24.76 -38.86 -38.83
CA LYS A 219 -24.81 -40.29 -38.47
C LYS A 219 -26.00 -40.99 -39.13
N GLN A 220 -27.16 -40.34 -39.18
CA GLN A 220 -28.33 -40.88 -39.87
C GLN A 220 -28.11 -40.96 -41.39
N ASP A 221 -27.55 -39.92 -41.99
CA ASP A 221 -27.23 -39.88 -43.42
C ASP A 221 -26.19 -40.95 -43.80
N LEU A 222 -25.17 -41.14 -42.97
CA LEU A 222 -24.17 -42.19 -43.16
C LEU A 222 -24.80 -43.58 -43.08
N LEU A 223 -25.70 -43.82 -42.12
CA LEU A 223 -26.43 -45.08 -42.02
C LEU A 223 -27.33 -45.33 -43.24
N ILE A 224 -27.97 -44.29 -43.78
CA ILE A 224 -28.75 -44.38 -45.03
C ILE A 224 -27.82 -44.75 -46.19
N CYS A 225 -26.70 -44.05 -46.34
CA CYS A 225 -25.71 -44.34 -47.39
C CYS A 225 -25.15 -45.77 -47.29
N GLU A 226 -24.89 -46.27 -46.07
CA GLU A 226 -24.46 -47.67 -45.86
C GLU A 226 -25.53 -48.67 -46.28
N LYS A 227 -26.80 -48.43 -45.93
CA LYS A 227 -27.92 -49.26 -46.38
C LYS A 227 -28.08 -49.25 -47.90
N GLU A 228 -27.95 -48.09 -48.53
CA GLU A 228 -27.99 -47.97 -49.99
C GLU A 228 -26.81 -48.67 -50.66
N LYS A 229 -25.60 -48.53 -50.12
CA LYS A 229 -24.40 -49.24 -50.59
C LYS A 229 -24.61 -50.75 -50.54
N ILE A 230 -25.15 -51.29 -49.44
CA ILE A 230 -25.46 -52.72 -49.31
C ILE A 230 -26.53 -53.11 -50.34
N ARG A 231 -27.60 -52.33 -50.49
CA ARG A 231 -28.64 -52.57 -51.49
C ARG A 231 -28.07 -52.63 -52.91
N PHE A 232 -27.25 -51.65 -53.29
CA PHE A 232 -26.62 -51.61 -54.62
C PHE A 232 -25.64 -52.76 -54.82
N LYS A 233 -24.85 -53.11 -53.80
CA LYS A 233 -23.96 -54.27 -53.84
C LYS A 233 -24.76 -55.55 -54.14
N ASN A 234 -25.84 -55.79 -53.39
CA ASN A 234 -26.70 -56.96 -53.61
C ASN A 234 -27.34 -56.94 -55.01
N GLN A 235 -27.83 -55.78 -55.46
CA GLN A 235 -28.38 -55.65 -56.82
C GLN A 235 -27.36 -55.93 -57.92
N MET A 236 -26.11 -55.45 -57.76
CA MET A 236 -25.04 -55.71 -58.71
C MET A 236 -24.61 -57.18 -58.69
N GLU A 237 -24.55 -57.82 -57.52
CA GLU A 237 -24.30 -59.25 -57.39
C GLU A 237 -25.39 -60.07 -58.09
N HIS A 238 -26.67 -59.74 -57.87
CA HIS A 238 -27.79 -60.37 -58.58
C HIS A 238 -27.74 -60.17 -60.09
N LYS A 239 -27.48 -58.94 -60.58
CA LYS A 239 -27.34 -58.68 -62.01
C LYS A 239 -26.16 -59.41 -62.61
N THR A 240 -25.03 -59.46 -61.91
CA THR A 240 -23.83 -60.19 -62.34
C THR A 240 -24.13 -61.68 -62.45
N GLN A 241 -24.85 -62.24 -61.47
CA GLN A 241 -25.27 -63.64 -61.49
C GLN A 241 -26.23 -63.93 -62.64
N ALA A 242 -27.26 -63.10 -62.83
CA ALA A 242 -28.19 -63.23 -63.95
C ALA A 242 -27.49 -63.10 -65.32
N TYR A 243 -26.51 -62.20 -65.44
CA TYR A 243 -25.72 -62.08 -66.66
C TYR A 243 -24.86 -63.31 -66.93
N LYS A 244 -24.26 -63.91 -65.88
CA LYS A 244 -23.53 -65.18 -66.00
C LYS A 244 -24.46 -66.30 -66.47
N GLU A 245 -25.63 -66.43 -65.86
CA GLU A 245 -26.64 -67.42 -66.24
C GLU A 245 -27.10 -67.23 -67.69
N ALA A 246 -27.44 -66.00 -68.09
CA ALA A 246 -27.81 -65.69 -69.47
C ALA A 246 -26.66 -65.94 -70.47
N SER A 247 -25.40 -65.69 -70.07
CA SER A 247 -24.24 -66.00 -70.91
C SER A 247 -24.07 -67.51 -71.10
N ILE A 248 -24.27 -68.30 -70.03
CA ILE A 248 -24.24 -69.76 -70.11
C ILE A 248 -25.37 -70.25 -71.03
N GLU A 249 -26.60 -69.75 -70.85
CA GLU A 249 -27.72 -70.08 -71.73
C GLU A 249 -27.46 -69.71 -73.20
N LEU A 250 -26.85 -68.55 -73.47
CA LEU A 250 -26.48 -68.17 -74.84
C LEU A 250 -25.42 -69.09 -75.44
N ASP A 251 -24.44 -69.51 -74.65
CA ASP A 251 -23.42 -70.46 -75.10
C ASP A 251 -24.03 -71.85 -75.34
N ASP A 252 -24.93 -72.30 -74.47
CA ASP A 252 -25.70 -73.54 -74.64
C ASP A 252 -26.57 -73.48 -75.90
N LEU A 253 -27.30 -72.39 -76.13
CA LEU A 253 -28.11 -72.20 -77.35
C LEU A 253 -27.25 -72.14 -78.61
N ARG A 254 -26.09 -71.48 -78.56
CA ARG A 254 -25.14 -71.48 -79.68
C ARG A 254 -24.61 -72.88 -79.97
N SER A 255 -24.34 -73.66 -78.93
CA SER A 255 -23.91 -75.06 -79.08
C SER A 255 -25.03 -75.93 -79.70
N ALA A 256 -26.27 -75.73 -79.28
CA ALA A 256 -27.45 -76.40 -79.82
C ALA A 256 -27.76 -75.98 -81.26
N LEU A 257 -27.55 -74.70 -81.62
CA LEU A 257 -27.70 -74.23 -82.99
C LEU A 257 -26.64 -74.88 -83.89
N LYS A 258 -25.36 -74.86 -83.48
CA LYS A 258 -24.27 -75.51 -84.22
C LYS A 258 -24.53 -77.01 -84.46
N SER A 259 -25.18 -77.69 -83.52
CA SER A 259 -25.53 -79.11 -83.71
C SER A 259 -26.72 -79.33 -84.63
N ARG A 260 -27.61 -78.35 -84.78
CA ARG A 260 -28.79 -78.38 -85.66
C ARG A 260 -28.56 -77.82 -87.07
N ASP A 261 -27.59 -76.93 -87.26
CA ASP A 261 -27.22 -76.35 -88.56
C ASP A 261 -27.03 -77.40 -89.68
N PRO A 262 -26.35 -78.54 -89.45
CA PRO A 262 -26.25 -79.58 -90.47
C PRO A 262 -27.61 -80.10 -90.92
N SER A 263 -28.56 -80.26 -89.99
CA SER A 263 -29.91 -80.73 -90.27
C SER A 263 -30.73 -79.70 -91.04
N LEU A 264 -30.58 -78.41 -90.75
CA LEU A 264 -31.22 -77.32 -91.50
C LEU A 264 -30.70 -77.24 -92.94
N ILE A 265 -29.39 -77.43 -93.15
CA ILE A 265 -28.79 -77.49 -94.49
C ILE A 265 -29.34 -78.69 -95.28
N ILE A 266 -29.58 -79.82 -94.62
CA ILE A 266 -30.20 -80.98 -95.27
C ILE A 266 -31.65 -80.67 -95.65
N LEU A 267 -32.42 -80.06 -94.74
CA LEU A 267 -33.81 -79.67 -94.98
C LEU A 267 -33.95 -78.67 -96.13
N SER A 268 -33.14 -77.61 -96.20
CA SER A 268 -33.20 -76.65 -97.30
C SER A 268 -32.83 -77.27 -98.65
N LYS A 269 -31.86 -78.20 -98.66
CA LYS A 269 -31.55 -79.00 -99.86
C LYS A 269 -32.71 -79.91 -100.27
N LEU A 270 -33.46 -80.45 -99.32
CA LEU A 270 -34.65 -81.27 -99.59
C LEU A 270 -35.83 -80.42 -100.08
N GLU A 271 -36.04 -79.22 -99.53
CA GLU A 271 -37.06 -78.28 -100.00
C GLU A 271 -36.78 -77.81 -101.43
N LEU A 272 -35.53 -77.45 -101.75
CA LEU A 272 -35.12 -77.15 -103.14
C LEU A 272 -35.41 -78.31 -104.10
N LEU A 273 -35.24 -79.56 -103.65
CA LEU A 273 -35.58 -80.76 -104.41
C LEU A 273 -37.10 -81.01 -104.51
N LEU A 274 -37.91 -80.44 -103.64
CA LEU A 274 -39.37 -80.58 -103.65
C LEU A 274 -40.06 -79.45 -104.43
N GLU A 275 -39.47 -78.24 -104.42
CA GLU A 275 -39.96 -77.06 -105.14
C GLU A 275 -39.55 -77.04 -106.61
N ALA A 276 -38.47 -77.74 -106.97
CA ALA A 276 -38.11 -77.91 -108.37
C ALA A 276 -39.24 -78.63 -109.12
N GLU A 277 -39.61 -78.11 -110.30
CA GLU A 277 -40.67 -78.71 -111.10
C GLU A 277 -40.30 -80.17 -111.39
N GLN A 278 -41.27 -81.08 -111.29
CA GLN A 278 -41.03 -82.50 -111.60
C GLN A 278 -40.35 -82.66 -112.97
N GLY A 279 -40.63 -81.77 -113.93
CA GLY A 279 -39.97 -81.74 -115.23
C GLY A 279 -38.48 -81.42 -115.18
N GLU A 280 -38.05 -80.49 -114.33
CA GLU A 280 -36.64 -80.13 -114.13
C GLU A 280 -35.89 -81.24 -113.38
N ILE A 281 -36.46 -81.77 -112.30
CA ILE A 281 -35.87 -82.91 -111.58
C ILE A 281 -35.77 -84.14 -112.48
N LEU A 282 -36.81 -84.42 -113.26
CA LEU A 282 -36.82 -85.53 -114.21
C LEU A 282 -35.83 -85.28 -115.36
N ASN A 283 -35.62 -84.03 -115.79
CA ASN A 283 -34.59 -83.69 -116.76
C ASN A 283 -33.20 -83.86 -116.16
N GLU A 284 -32.92 -83.33 -114.97
CA GLU A 284 -31.64 -83.47 -114.28
C GLU A 284 -31.28 -84.94 -114.07
N THR A 285 -32.25 -85.73 -113.61
CA THR A 285 -32.09 -87.19 -113.44
C THR A 285 -31.99 -87.93 -114.76
N LYS A 286 -32.67 -87.51 -115.83
CA LYS A 286 -32.47 -88.02 -117.20
C LYS A 286 -31.09 -87.66 -117.74
N THR A 287 -30.57 -86.46 -117.49
CA THR A 287 -29.19 -86.07 -117.85
C THR A 287 -28.18 -86.90 -117.07
N LEU A 288 -28.40 -87.14 -115.78
CA LEU A 288 -27.53 -88.02 -114.99
C LEU A 288 -27.63 -89.48 -115.43
N LEU A 289 -28.82 -89.96 -115.81
CA LEU A 289 -29.02 -91.30 -116.35
C LEU A 289 -28.39 -91.46 -117.73
N THR A 290 -28.49 -90.47 -118.61
CA THR A 290 -27.83 -90.47 -119.92
C THR A 290 -26.31 -90.38 -119.78
N LEU A 291 -25.79 -89.58 -118.84
CA LEU A 291 -24.37 -89.55 -118.50
C LEU A 291 -23.88 -90.89 -117.96
N ARG A 292 -24.70 -91.57 -117.13
CA ARG A 292 -24.41 -92.91 -116.65
C ARG A 292 -24.45 -93.95 -117.77
N HIS A 293 -25.36 -93.81 -118.73
CA HIS A 293 -25.46 -94.70 -119.90
C HIS A 293 -24.29 -94.51 -120.87
N SER A 294 -23.89 -93.27 -121.13
CA SER A 294 -22.71 -92.96 -121.95
C SER A 294 -21.43 -93.47 -121.29
N TYR A 295 -21.32 -93.34 -119.96
CA TYR A 295 -20.22 -93.92 -119.21
C TYR A 295 -20.20 -95.45 -119.32
N ALA A 296 -21.35 -96.12 -119.19
CA ALA A 296 -21.45 -97.56 -119.35
C ALA A 296 -21.12 -98.03 -120.78
N GLN A 297 -21.52 -97.27 -121.81
CA GLN A 297 -21.12 -97.52 -123.20
C GLN A 297 -19.62 -97.38 -123.40
N CYS A 298 -19.00 -96.29 -122.91
CA CYS A 298 -17.54 -96.13 -122.94
C CYS A 298 -16.80 -97.31 -122.29
N VAL A 299 -17.30 -97.83 -121.16
CA VAL A 299 -16.71 -99.01 -120.50
C VAL A 299 -16.84 -100.27 -121.37
N ASN A 300 -17.97 -100.47 -122.05
CA ASN A 300 -18.17 -101.62 -122.94
C ASN A 300 -17.32 -101.52 -124.21
N ASP A 301 -17.20 -100.32 -124.80
CA ASP A 301 -16.33 -100.07 -125.95
C ASP A 301 -14.87 -100.33 -125.61
N LEU A 302 -14.44 -99.93 -124.41
CA LEU A 302 -13.08 -100.18 -123.93
C LEU A 302 -12.80 -101.69 -123.82
N LYS A 303 -13.74 -102.47 -123.25
CA LYS A 303 -13.63 -103.94 -123.21
C LYS A 303 -13.62 -104.58 -124.60
N ALA A 304 -14.42 -104.07 -125.54
CA ALA A 304 -14.43 -104.57 -126.92
C ALA A 304 -13.11 -104.28 -127.64
N LYS A 305 -12.52 -103.11 -127.40
CA LYS A 305 -11.19 -102.76 -127.92
C LYS A 305 -10.08 -103.61 -127.31
N GLU A 306 -10.16 -103.92 -126.02
CA GLU A 306 -9.23 -104.86 -125.36
C GLU A 306 -9.33 -106.27 -125.96
N ALA A 307 -10.55 -106.78 -126.20
CA ALA A 307 -10.75 -108.08 -126.84
C ALA A 307 -10.18 -108.10 -128.27
N LEU A 308 -10.44 -107.06 -129.06
CA LEU A 308 -9.90 -106.91 -130.42
C LEU A 308 -8.36 -106.83 -130.42
N ALA A 309 -7.77 -106.10 -129.47
CA ALA A 309 -6.32 -106.02 -129.33
C ALA A 309 -5.70 -107.40 -129.03
N LYS A 310 -6.39 -108.21 -128.21
CA LYS A 310 -5.98 -109.58 -127.91
C LYS A 310 -6.06 -110.50 -129.14
N GLU A 311 -7.13 -110.43 -129.91
CA GLU A 311 -7.29 -111.18 -131.17
C GLU A 311 -6.21 -110.80 -132.21
N LEU A 312 -5.91 -109.50 -132.34
CA LEU A 312 -4.83 -109.02 -133.21
C LEU A 312 -3.46 -109.53 -132.76
N GLN A 313 -3.20 -109.57 -131.45
CA GLN A 313 -1.96 -110.13 -130.91
C GLN A 313 -1.85 -111.63 -131.18
N ASP A 314 -2.94 -112.39 -131.04
CA ASP A 314 -2.97 -113.82 -131.35
C ASP A 314 -2.77 -114.07 -132.86
N CYS A 315 -3.34 -113.23 -133.72
CA CYS A 315 -3.08 -113.26 -135.16
C CYS A 315 -1.61 -112.98 -135.49
N LEU A 316 -1.01 -111.94 -134.88
CA LEU A 316 0.41 -111.62 -135.05
C LEU A 316 1.31 -112.80 -134.62
N ASN A 317 0.98 -113.44 -133.50
CA ASN A 317 1.70 -114.61 -133.01
C ASN A 317 1.57 -115.81 -133.98
N ARG A 318 0.39 -116.05 -134.56
CA ARG A 318 0.18 -117.09 -135.57
C ARG A 318 0.95 -116.81 -136.86
N GLU A 319 0.91 -115.58 -137.36
CA GLU A 319 1.62 -115.21 -138.59
C GLU A 319 3.15 -115.24 -138.40
N SER A 320 3.65 -114.77 -137.25
CA SER A 320 5.09 -114.91 -136.94
C SER A 320 5.53 -116.37 -136.78
N ALA A 321 4.67 -117.26 -136.28
CA ALA A 321 4.93 -118.70 -136.26
C ALA A 321 4.98 -119.31 -137.67
N LYS A 322 4.06 -118.92 -138.56
CA LYS A 322 4.09 -119.30 -139.98
C LYS A 322 5.33 -118.77 -140.68
N GLU A 323 5.74 -117.54 -140.41
CA GLU A 323 6.94 -116.93 -140.98
C GLU A 323 8.20 -117.71 -140.57
N LYS A 324 8.34 -118.08 -139.29
CA LYS A 324 9.44 -118.93 -138.80
C LYS A 324 9.44 -120.31 -139.46
N SER A 325 8.29 -120.95 -139.57
CA SER A 325 8.14 -122.24 -140.26
C SER A 325 8.53 -122.14 -141.75
N LEU A 326 8.16 -121.05 -142.42
CA LEU A 326 8.45 -120.83 -143.83
C LEU A 326 9.93 -120.49 -144.06
N GLN A 327 10.56 -119.76 -143.14
CA GLN A 327 12.01 -119.57 -143.12
C GLN A 327 12.75 -120.90 -142.95
N GLN A 328 12.29 -121.78 -142.06
CA GLN A 328 12.88 -123.09 -141.85
C GLN A 328 12.73 -124.00 -143.09
N ALA A 329 11.55 -124.01 -143.71
CA ALA A 329 11.31 -124.73 -144.97
C ALA A 329 12.14 -124.18 -146.15
N LYS A 330 12.35 -122.86 -146.24
CA LYS A 330 13.25 -122.26 -147.23
C LYS A 330 14.70 -122.74 -147.04
N LEU A 331 15.15 -122.81 -145.79
CA LEU A 331 16.50 -123.24 -145.44
C LEU A 331 16.72 -124.73 -145.76
N GLU A 332 15.70 -125.57 -145.52
CA GLU A 332 15.69 -126.98 -145.92
C GLU A 332 15.65 -127.17 -147.45
N LEU A 333 14.88 -126.35 -148.16
CA LEU A 333 14.81 -126.35 -149.61
C LEU A 333 16.15 -125.96 -150.24
N GLU A 334 16.83 -124.93 -149.73
CA GLU A 334 18.14 -124.53 -150.24
C GLU A 334 19.21 -125.60 -149.98
N LYS A 335 19.21 -126.21 -148.79
CA LYS A 335 20.07 -127.37 -148.49
C LYS A 335 19.82 -128.52 -149.48
N SER A 336 18.55 -128.83 -149.75
CA SER A 336 18.15 -129.89 -150.67
C SER A 336 18.51 -129.60 -152.12
N LYS A 337 18.26 -128.37 -152.62
CA LYS A 337 18.73 -127.95 -153.95
C LYS A 337 20.25 -128.03 -154.07
N GLY A 338 20.98 -127.68 -153.00
CA GLY A 338 22.42 -127.88 -152.92
C GLY A 338 22.81 -129.36 -153.06
N TYR A 339 22.13 -130.26 -152.35
CA TYR A 339 22.32 -131.71 -152.50
C TYR A 339 21.96 -132.22 -153.91
N SER A 340 20.87 -131.74 -154.51
CA SER A 340 20.44 -132.15 -155.86
C SER A 340 21.40 -131.67 -156.94
N LEU A 341 21.85 -130.41 -156.91
CA LEU A 341 22.83 -129.86 -157.86
C LEU A 341 24.18 -130.58 -157.75
N ALA A 342 24.59 -130.93 -156.52
CA ALA A 342 25.79 -131.74 -156.32
C ALA A 342 25.62 -133.14 -156.95
N LEU A 343 24.45 -133.75 -156.80
CA LEU A 343 24.14 -135.07 -157.37
C LEU A 343 24.06 -135.04 -158.90
N GLU A 344 23.44 -134.00 -159.48
CA GLU A 344 23.30 -133.81 -160.93
C GLU A 344 24.65 -133.62 -161.61
N LYS A 345 25.55 -132.82 -161.01
CA LYS A 345 26.92 -132.66 -161.52
C LYS A 345 27.69 -133.98 -161.51
N VAL A 346 27.52 -134.80 -160.47
CA VAL A 346 28.14 -136.13 -160.39
C VAL A 346 27.61 -137.05 -161.50
N LEU A 347 26.30 -137.05 -161.75
CA LEU A 347 25.68 -137.87 -162.82
C LEU A 347 26.06 -137.41 -164.24
N GLN A 348 26.16 -136.11 -164.49
CA GLN A 348 26.55 -135.61 -165.82
C GLN A 348 28.01 -135.89 -166.14
N THR A 349 28.90 -135.91 -165.13
CA THR A 349 30.30 -136.30 -165.36
C THR A 349 30.47 -137.78 -165.72
N THR A 350 29.52 -138.65 -165.39
CA THR A 350 29.62 -140.09 -165.72
C THR A 350 28.96 -140.47 -167.05
N GLN A 351 28.05 -139.66 -167.61
CA GLN A 351 27.41 -139.93 -168.91
C GLN A 351 28.09 -139.24 -170.12
N GLY A 352 29.11 -138.41 -169.91
CA GLY A 352 29.81 -137.66 -170.97
C GLY A 352 31.18 -138.19 -171.41
N LYS A 353 31.55 -139.43 -171.04
CA LYS A 353 32.74 -140.12 -171.56
C LYS A 353 32.38 -141.54 -172.03
N GLU A 354 31.79 -141.65 -173.21
CA GLU A 354 32.20 -142.68 -174.17
C GLU A 354 33.42 -142.11 -174.92
N PRO A 355 34.55 -142.84 -174.94
CA PRO A 355 34.78 -143.87 -175.96
C PRO A 355 34.70 -145.31 -175.48
#